data_AF-A0A1T4NKM1-F1
#
_entry.id   AF-A0A1T4NKM1-F1
#
_cell.length_a   1.000
_cell.length_b   1.000
_cell.length_c   1.000
_cell.angle_alpha   90.00
_cell.angle_beta   90.00
_cell.angle_gamma   90.00
#
_symmetry.space_group_name_H-M   'P 1'
#
loop_
_entity.id
_entity.type
_entity.pdbx_description
1 polymer ?
#
loop_
_entity_poly.entity_id
_entity_poly.type
_entity_poly.pdbx_seq_one_letter_code
_entity_poly.pdbx_strand_id
1 'polypeptide(L)'
;MGLFSGESKNSASAETRRLHTEYGQLLIDGEIIEAGFVVARDTLLFTNKRLIVIEVQGISGRQLEYLSVPYGSIVKFSVQTGGSFDLNAELKLWIGNDTVPLEKRFNSELNVYEVQKILASRVLK
;
A
#
# COMPACT_ATOMS: atom_id res chain seq x y z
N MET A 1 12.83 15.48 -21.77
CA MET A 1 11.69 16.35 -21.38
C MET A 1 10.45 15.48 -21.30
N GLY A 2 9.90 15.29 -20.12
CA GLY A 2 8.64 14.58 -19.89
C GLY A 2 7.85 15.36 -18.86
N LEU A 3 6.62 15.73 -19.22
CA LEU A 3 5.82 16.79 -18.63
C LEU A 3 5.46 16.49 -17.17
N PHE A 4 5.96 17.33 -16.26
CA PHE A 4 5.38 17.48 -14.92
C PHE A 4 4.09 18.31 -15.05
N SER A 5 2.94 17.64 -15.12
CA SER A 5 1.65 18.31 -14.95
C SER A 5 1.42 18.60 -13.47
N GLY A 6 1.50 19.88 -13.13
CA GLY A 6 1.50 20.45 -11.78
C GLY A 6 0.16 20.43 -11.03
N GLU A 7 -0.73 19.47 -11.27
CA GLU A 7 -2.01 19.35 -10.54
C GLU A 7 -2.08 18.14 -9.57
N SER A 8 -1.12 17.21 -9.63
CA SER A 8 -1.10 16.01 -8.78
C SER A 8 -0.37 16.18 -7.43
N LYS A 9 0.48 17.20 -7.28
CA LYS A 9 1.27 17.39 -6.05
C LYS A 9 0.44 17.82 -4.84
N ASN A 10 -0.65 18.56 -5.05
CA ASN A 10 -1.41 19.12 -3.93
C ASN A 10 -2.33 18.07 -3.27
N SER A 11 -2.96 17.20 -4.06
CA SER A 11 -3.82 16.10 -3.55
C SER A 11 -3.02 14.99 -2.89
N ALA A 12 -1.93 14.52 -3.52
CA ALA A 12 -1.05 13.50 -2.92
C ALA A 12 -0.42 13.97 -1.59
N SER A 13 -0.08 15.26 -1.50
CA SER A 13 0.44 15.84 -0.25
C SER A 13 -0.62 15.98 0.85
N ALA A 14 -1.88 16.26 0.47
CA ALA A 14 -2.99 16.35 1.42
C ALA A 14 -3.38 14.97 1.95
N GLU A 15 -3.45 13.96 1.07
CA GLU A 15 -3.70 12.56 1.42
C GLU A 15 -2.64 12.05 2.40
N THR A 16 -1.35 12.23 2.05
CA THR A 16 -0.23 11.81 2.90
C THR A 16 -0.27 12.51 4.26
N ARG A 17 -0.63 13.80 4.31
CA ARG A 17 -0.79 14.54 5.57
C ARG A 17 -1.92 13.98 6.43
N ARG A 18 -3.07 13.62 5.82
CA ARG A 18 -4.19 12.98 6.53
C ARG A 18 -3.77 11.64 7.14
N LEU A 19 -3.09 10.81 6.35
CA LEU A 19 -2.56 9.52 6.80
C LEU A 19 -1.54 9.67 7.93
N HIS A 20 -0.68 10.69 7.87
CA HIS A 20 0.22 11.03 8.98
C HIS A 20 -0.53 11.45 10.25
N THR A 21 -1.59 12.24 10.14
CA THR A 21 -2.42 12.60 11.30
C THR A 21 -3.11 11.38 11.91
N GLU A 22 -3.59 10.46 11.09
CA GLU A 22 -4.36 9.29 11.53
C GLU A 22 -3.48 8.17 12.08
N TYR A 23 -2.35 7.89 11.41
CA TYR A 23 -1.50 6.73 11.67
C TYR A 23 -0.10 7.09 12.17
N GLY A 24 0.19 8.37 12.41
CA GLY A 24 1.51 8.83 12.86
C GLY A 24 1.97 8.19 14.17
N GLN A 25 1.04 7.81 15.05
CA GLN A 25 1.36 7.10 16.31
C GLN A 25 1.95 5.69 16.11
N LEU A 26 1.83 5.12 14.91
CA LEU A 26 2.40 3.80 14.57
C LEU A 26 3.88 3.90 14.15
N LEU A 27 4.35 5.11 13.85
CA LEU A 27 5.67 5.37 13.30
C LEU A 27 6.70 5.50 14.41
N ILE A 28 7.89 4.93 14.18
CA ILE A 28 9.05 5.18 15.03
C ILE A 28 9.78 6.47 14.62
N ASP A 29 10.73 6.91 15.44
CA ASP A 29 11.58 8.05 15.11
C ASP A 29 12.31 7.85 13.77
N GLY A 30 12.17 8.84 12.88
CA GLY A 30 12.75 8.80 11.54
C GLY A 30 12.03 7.89 10.53
N GLU A 31 10.91 7.26 10.92
CA GLU A 31 10.00 6.60 10.00
C GLU A 31 9.00 7.61 9.42
N ILE A 32 8.84 7.64 8.10
CA ILE A 32 7.93 8.54 7.40
C ILE A 32 7.02 7.75 6.46
N ILE A 33 5.73 8.09 6.43
CA ILE A 33 4.80 7.62 5.39
C ILE A 33 5.13 8.37 4.10
N GLU A 34 5.38 7.61 3.04
CA GLU A 34 5.75 8.11 1.72
C GLU A 34 4.59 8.00 0.73
N ALA A 35 3.75 6.98 0.91
CA ALA A 35 2.52 6.81 0.17
C ALA A 35 1.54 6.00 1.01
N GLY A 36 0.24 6.18 0.76
CA GLY A 36 -0.76 5.28 1.30
C GLY A 36 -1.93 5.13 0.34
N PHE A 37 -2.54 3.95 0.42
CA PHE A 37 -3.61 3.54 -0.47
C PHE A 37 -4.73 2.95 0.36
N VAL A 38 -5.93 3.52 0.22
CA VAL A 38 -7.14 2.95 0.82
C VAL A 38 -7.74 1.97 -0.19
N VAL A 39 -7.95 0.74 0.26
CA VAL A 39 -8.41 -0.38 -0.54
C VAL A 39 -9.67 -0.94 0.11
N ALA A 40 -10.83 -0.52 -0.41
CA ALA A 40 -12.13 -0.76 0.22
C ALA A 40 -12.18 -0.24 1.68
N ARG A 41 -11.97 -1.10 2.68
CA ARG A 41 -11.90 -0.73 4.11
C ARG A 41 -10.48 -0.80 4.68
N ASP A 42 -9.56 -1.41 3.95
CA ASP A 42 -8.20 -1.62 4.40
C ASP A 42 -7.33 -0.44 3.95
N THR A 43 -6.21 -0.22 4.64
CA THR A 43 -5.23 0.79 4.27
C THR A 43 -3.85 0.17 4.14
N LEU A 44 -3.18 0.43 3.02
CA LEU A 44 -1.79 0.08 2.79
C LEU A 44 -0.93 1.34 2.94
N LEU A 45 -0.04 1.37 3.92
CA LEU A 45 0.90 2.46 4.14
C LEU A 45 2.31 2.03 3.78
N PHE A 46 2.89 2.73 2.81
CA PHE A 46 4.28 2.60 2.43
C PHE A 46 5.10 3.62 3.19
N THR A 47 6.01 3.14 4.04
CA THR A 47 6.95 4.00 4.76
C THR A 47 8.34 3.86 4.16
N ASN A 48 9.29 4.65 4.66
CA ASN A 48 10.69 4.44 4.33
C ASN A 48 11.30 3.16 4.93
N LYS A 49 10.60 2.43 5.84
CA LYS A 49 11.12 1.26 6.57
C LYS A 49 10.38 -0.06 6.29
N ARG A 50 9.06 -0.01 6.16
CA ARG A 50 8.16 -1.17 6.04
C ARG A 50 6.86 -0.82 5.33
N LEU A 51 6.18 -1.84 4.84
CA LEU A 51 4.76 -1.78 4.49
C LEU A 51 3.94 -2.03 5.77
N ILE A 52 2.95 -1.19 6.03
CA ILE A 52 1.95 -1.41 7.09
C ILE A 52 0.62 -1.68 6.41
N VAL A 53 0.00 -2.81 6.73
CA VAL A 53 -1.33 -3.19 6.25
C VAL A 53 -2.29 -3.07 7.42
N ILE A 54 -3.30 -2.23 7.26
CA ILE A 54 -4.31 -1.94 8.27
C ILE A 54 -5.61 -2.55 7.79
N GLU A 55 -6.07 -3.58 8.48
CA GLU A 55 -7.25 -4.33 8.08
C GLU A 55 -8.39 -4.09 9.05
N VAL A 56 -9.58 -3.84 8.50
CA VAL A 56 -10.81 -3.72 9.30
C VAL A 56 -11.47 -5.09 9.37
N GLN A 57 -11.33 -5.75 10.53
CA GLN A 57 -11.85 -7.09 10.76
C GLN A 57 -13.24 -7.10 11.41
N GLY A 58 -13.97 -8.18 11.12
CA GLY A 58 -15.27 -8.48 11.69
C GLY A 58 -16.42 -7.70 11.06
N ILE A 59 -17.64 -8.20 11.30
CA ILE A 59 -18.88 -7.64 10.73
C ILE A 59 -19.14 -6.22 11.25
N SER A 60 -18.78 -5.95 12.50
CA SER A 60 -18.93 -4.64 13.14
C SER A 60 -17.85 -3.63 12.73
N GLY A 61 -16.78 -4.06 12.06
CA GLY A 61 -15.64 -3.23 11.68
C GLY A 61 -14.91 -2.56 12.83
N ARG A 62 -15.06 -3.08 14.05
CA ARG A 62 -14.48 -2.50 15.27
C ARG A 62 -13.08 -3.03 15.58
N GLN A 63 -12.71 -4.17 15.01
CA GLN A 63 -11.40 -4.76 15.21
C GLN A 63 -10.48 -4.29 14.08
N LEU A 64 -9.35 -3.71 14.45
CA LEU A 64 -8.30 -3.33 13.50
C LEU A 64 -7.11 -4.26 13.69
N GLU A 65 -6.59 -4.80 12.60
CA GLU A 65 -5.30 -5.48 12.57
C GLU A 65 -4.27 -4.58 11.90
N TYR A 66 -3.09 -4.43 12.53
CA TYR A 66 -1.96 -3.67 11.99
C TYR A 66 -0.81 -4.63 11.69
N LEU A 67 -0.74 -5.11 10.45
CA LEU A 67 0.33 -6.00 10.00
C LEU A 67 1.51 -5.17 9.48
N SER A 68 2.65 -5.28 10.15
CA SER A 68 3.91 -4.65 9.74
C SER A 68 4.79 -5.62 8.96
N VAL A 69 5.10 -5.30 7.71
CA VAL A 69 5.91 -6.12 6.81
C VAL A 69 7.19 -5.36 6.44
N PRO A 70 8.33 -5.69 7.08
CA PRO A 70 9.63 -5.17 6.66
C PRO A 70 9.91 -5.50 5.20
N TYR A 71 10.45 -4.56 4.41
CA TYR A 71 10.66 -4.79 2.98
C TYR A 71 11.60 -5.97 2.69
N GLY A 72 12.63 -6.18 3.53
CA GLY A 72 13.54 -7.32 3.40
C GLY A 72 12.91 -8.68 3.68
N SER A 73 11.68 -8.72 4.21
CA SER A 73 10.93 -9.98 4.41
C SER A 73 10.08 -10.35 3.20
N ILE A 74 9.91 -9.45 2.22
CA ILE A 74 9.12 -9.74 1.01
C ILE A 74 10.00 -10.48 0.02
N VAL A 75 9.79 -11.79 -0.12
CA VAL A 75 10.62 -12.65 -0.97
C VAL A 75 10.22 -12.55 -2.45
N LYS A 76 8.92 -12.39 -2.71
CA LYS A 76 8.38 -12.18 -4.06
C LYS A 76 7.04 -11.46 -3.96
N PHE A 77 6.68 -10.77 -5.04
CA PHE A 77 5.39 -10.12 -5.17
C PHE A 77 4.85 -10.24 -6.60
N SER A 78 3.53 -10.17 -6.75
CA SER A 78 2.85 -10.18 -8.05
C SER A 78 1.77 -9.13 -8.06
N VAL A 79 1.64 -8.42 -9.18
CA VAL A 79 0.55 -7.48 -9.44
C VAL A 79 -0.17 -7.97 -10.68
N GLN A 80 -1.46 -8.27 -10.54
CA GLN A 80 -2.32 -8.70 -11.61
C GLN A 80 -3.36 -7.62 -11.88
N THR A 81 -3.35 -7.07 -13.09
CA THR A 81 -4.41 -6.18 -13.56
C THR A 81 -5.61 -7.01 -14.02
N GLY A 82 -6.81 -6.50 -13.82
CA GLY A 82 -8.00 -7.10 -14.40
C GLY A 82 -8.01 -7.02 -15.93
N GLY A 83 -8.76 -7.92 -16.57
CA GLY A 83 -8.92 -7.94 -18.03
C GLY A 83 -9.88 -6.85 -18.52
N SER A 84 -10.17 -6.82 -19.82
CA SER A 84 -11.00 -5.77 -20.44
C SER A 84 -12.40 -5.56 -19.84
N PHE A 85 -12.89 -6.50 -19.03
CA PHE A 85 -14.19 -6.43 -18.33
C PHE A 85 -14.09 -6.49 -16.80
N ASP A 86 -12.91 -6.80 -16.25
CA ASP A 86 -12.67 -6.78 -14.81
C ASP A 86 -11.81 -5.58 -14.48
N LEU A 87 -12.42 -4.64 -13.78
CA LEU A 87 -11.78 -3.38 -13.40
C LEU A 87 -10.94 -3.52 -12.13
N ASN A 88 -10.87 -4.70 -11.53
CA ASN A 88 -10.15 -4.92 -10.30
C ASN A 88 -8.70 -5.33 -10.57
N ALA A 89 -7.79 -4.94 -9.69
CA ALA A 89 -6.43 -5.44 -9.69
C ALA A 89 -6.15 -6.23 -8.40
N GLU A 90 -5.18 -7.13 -8.42
CA GLU A 90 -4.81 -7.96 -7.27
C GLU A 90 -3.30 -7.88 -7.03
N LEU A 91 -2.91 -7.53 -5.80
CA LEU A 91 -1.54 -7.62 -5.30
C LEU A 91 -1.40 -8.88 -4.46
N LYS A 92 -0.31 -9.60 -4.67
CA LYS A 92 0.09 -10.77 -3.87
C LYS A 92 1.48 -10.53 -3.32
N LEU A 93 1.66 -10.70 -2.01
CA LEU A 93 2.93 -10.56 -1.31
C LEU A 93 3.28 -11.87 -0.61
N TRP A 94 4.46 -12.43 -0.87
CA TRP A 94 4.98 -13.58 -0.12
C TRP A 94 5.98 -13.09 0.91
N ILE A 95 5.67 -13.35 2.18
CA ILE A 95 6.40 -12.85 3.34
C ILE A 95 7.18 -14.01 3.95
N GLY A 96 8.49 -13.87 4.05
CA GLY A 96 9.38 -14.91 4.54
C GLY A 96 9.22 -16.22 3.78
N ASN A 97 8.91 -17.29 4.52
CA ASN A 97 8.74 -18.63 3.96
C ASN A 97 7.27 -19.02 3.76
N ASP A 98 6.35 -18.06 3.85
CA ASP A 98 4.92 -18.35 3.69
C ASP A 98 4.62 -18.86 2.29
N THR A 99 3.89 -19.96 2.22
CA THR A 99 3.45 -20.55 0.94
C THR A 99 2.25 -19.82 0.36
N VAL A 100 1.42 -19.25 1.24
CA VAL A 100 0.21 -18.49 0.90
C VAL A 100 0.56 -17.00 0.90
N PRO A 101 0.29 -16.27 -0.20
CA PRO A 101 0.53 -14.83 -0.22
C PRO A 101 -0.51 -14.08 0.61
N LEU A 102 -0.12 -12.91 1.11
CA LEU A 102 -1.06 -11.87 1.47
C LEU A 102 -1.65 -11.28 0.19
N GLU A 103 -2.96 -11.40 0.01
CA GLU A 103 -3.68 -10.93 -1.17
C GLU A 103 -4.48 -9.66 -0.87
N LYS A 104 -4.35 -8.64 -1.74
CA LYS A 104 -5.11 -7.39 -1.67
C LYS A 104 -5.72 -7.04 -3.02
N ARG A 105 -7.03 -6.80 -3.02
CA ARG A 105 -7.81 -6.49 -4.23
C ARG A 105 -8.14 -5.02 -4.30
N PHE A 106 -7.67 -4.37 -5.35
CA PHE A 106 -7.92 -2.97 -5.64
C PHE A 106 -9.09 -2.80 -6.58
N ASN A 107 -9.86 -1.73 -6.38
CA ASN A 107 -10.81 -1.25 -7.38
C ASN A 107 -10.06 -0.50 -8.50
N SER A 108 -10.75 -0.22 -9.61
CA SER A 108 -10.18 0.45 -10.79
C SER A 108 -9.69 1.87 -10.57
N GLU A 109 -10.13 2.51 -9.49
CA GLU A 109 -9.76 3.89 -9.18
C GLU A 109 -8.30 3.99 -8.73
N LEU A 110 -7.72 2.87 -8.27
CA LEU A 110 -6.38 2.83 -7.73
C LEU A 110 -5.36 2.49 -8.82
N ASN A 111 -4.34 3.35 -8.95
CA ASN A 111 -3.26 3.14 -9.91
C ASN A 111 -2.32 2.01 -9.46
N VAL A 112 -2.62 0.79 -9.87
CA VAL A 112 -1.85 -0.40 -9.47
C VAL A 112 -0.40 -0.38 -9.97
N TYR A 113 -0.11 0.36 -11.05
CA TYR A 113 1.26 0.55 -11.54
C TYR A 113 2.10 1.38 -10.57
N GLU A 114 1.48 2.32 -9.84
CA GLU A 114 2.17 3.09 -8.81
C GLU A 114 2.52 2.21 -7.62
N VAL A 115 1.58 1.38 -7.15
CA VAL A 115 1.82 0.38 -6.10
C VAL A 115 2.98 -0.54 -6.47
N GLN A 116 2.96 -1.08 -7.69
CA GLN A 116 4.03 -1.93 -8.21
C GLN A 116 5.39 -1.20 -8.17
N LYS A 117 5.44 0.05 -8.64
CA LYS A 117 6.65 0.86 -8.70
C LYS A 117 7.20 1.16 -7.30
N ILE A 118 6.33 1.52 -6.36
CA ILE A 118 6.72 1.81 -4.97
C ILE A 118 7.27 0.55 -4.30
N LEU A 119 6.55 -0.58 -4.41
CA LEU A 119 7.02 -1.87 -3.89
C LEU A 119 8.39 -2.25 -4.46
N ALA A 120 8.54 -2.23 -5.78
CA ALA A 120 9.81 -2.54 -6.43
C ALA A 120 10.94 -1.62 -5.94
N SER A 121 10.65 -0.33 -5.75
CA SER A 121 11.64 0.64 -5.25
C SER A 121 12.08 0.42 -3.80
N ARG A 122 11.35 -0.38 -3.03
CA ARG A 122 11.62 -0.67 -1.61
C ARG A 122 12.15 -2.07 -1.38
N VAL A 123 11.71 -3.04 -2.18
CA VAL A 123 12.12 -4.45 -2.07
C VAL A 123 13.46 -4.72 -2.79
N LEU A 124 13.73 -4.02 -3.90
CA LEU A 124 14.92 -4.29 -4.74
C LEU A 124 16.11 -3.37 -4.46
N LYS A 125 16.04 -2.52 -3.42
CA LYS A 125 17.08 -1.54 -3.09
C LYS A 125 17.87 -1.93 -1.85
#